data_AF-A0A0F9GKV2-F1
#
_entry.id   AF-A0A0F9GKV2-F1
#
_cell.length_a   1.000
_cell.length_b   1.000
_cell.length_c   1.000
_cell.angle_alpha   90.00
_cell.angle_beta   90.00
_cell.angle_gamma   90.00
#
_symmetry.space_group_name_H-M   'P 1'
#
loop_
_entity.id
_entity.type
_entity.pdbx_description
1 polymer ?
#
loop_
_entity_poly.entity_id
_entity_poly.type
_entity_poly.pdbx_seq_one_letter_code
_entity_poly.pdbx_strand_id
1 'polypeptide(L)'
;MYFPGTQAPLVRFSRKLLTRGGYWDSETGDIVVALELYKEHGSSAIIDVIKHELIHSHIGTSEDQPHGPIFMTEVERIGASLHCEQFAVNRRRRSNSRRLSRIRSRRRSRSR
;
A
#
# COMPACT_ATOMS: atom_id res chain seq x y z
N MET A 1 -4.33 17.25 -10.82
CA MET A 1 -5.35 16.37 -11.41
C MET A 1 -6.67 16.75 -10.77
N TYR A 2 -7.67 17.12 -11.56
CA TYR A 2 -8.94 17.66 -11.07
C TYR A 2 -10.06 16.95 -11.81
N PHE A 3 -10.97 16.33 -11.06
CA PHE A 3 -12.22 15.78 -11.60
C PHE A 3 -13.30 16.83 -11.33
N PRO A 4 -13.91 17.43 -12.38
CA PRO A 4 -14.89 18.50 -12.19
C PRO A 4 -16.14 17.96 -11.48
N GLY A 5 -16.64 18.72 -10.49
CA GLY A 5 -17.89 18.41 -9.77
C GLY A 5 -17.77 17.49 -8.56
N THR A 6 -16.57 16.98 -8.25
CA THR A 6 -16.30 16.14 -7.07
C THR A 6 -15.48 16.91 -6.03
N GLN A 7 -15.84 16.79 -4.75
CA GLN A 7 -14.97 17.28 -3.68
C GLN A 7 -13.65 16.50 -3.72
N ALA A 8 -12.52 17.20 -3.67
CA ALA A 8 -11.23 16.55 -3.68
C ALA A 8 -11.07 15.66 -2.43
N PRO A 9 -10.71 14.38 -2.58
CA PRO A 9 -10.55 13.49 -1.43
C PRO A 9 -9.39 13.96 -0.55
N LEU A 10 -9.55 13.86 0.77
CA LEU A 10 -8.40 14.05 1.66
C LEU A 10 -7.52 12.80 1.62
N VAL A 11 -6.21 13.00 1.74
CA VAL A 11 -5.25 11.89 1.84
C VAL A 11 -4.82 11.73 3.29
N ARG A 12 -5.04 10.53 3.86
CA ARG A 12 -4.68 10.19 5.24
C ARG A 12 -3.69 9.04 5.29
N PHE A 13 -2.70 9.15 6.17
CA PHE A 13 -1.76 8.05 6.42
C PHE A 13 -2.25 7.14 7.54
N SER A 14 -2.25 5.82 7.30
CA SER A 14 -2.61 4.81 8.28
C SER A 14 -1.41 3.93 8.64
N ARG A 15 -1.18 3.78 9.96
CA ARG A 15 -0.23 2.79 10.51
C ARG A 15 -0.82 1.38 10.58
N LYS A 16 -2.14 1.25 10.46
CA LYS A 16 -2.87 -0.01 10.57
C LYS A 16 -3.00 -0.73 9.22
N LEU A 17 -2.81 -0.01 8.12
CA LEU A 17 -2.85 -0.57 6.77
C LEU A 17 -1.52 -1.27 6.48
N LEU A 18 -1.55 -2.60 6.51
CA LEU A 18 -0.34 -3.44 6.39
C LEU A 18 -0.35 -4.36 5.17
N THR A 19 -1.51 -4.59 4.57
CA THR A 19 -1.71 -5.61 3.53
C THR A 19 -1.86 -5.05 2.12
N ARG A 20 -2.01 -3.73 1.99
CA ARG A 20 -2.15 -3.01 0.71
C ARG A 20 -1.52 -1.62 0.81
N GLY A 21 -1.17 -1.04 -0.33
CA GLY A 21 -0.57 0.30 -0.39
C GLY A 21 -1.54 1.43 -0.01
N GLY A 22 -2.82 1.30 -0.39
CA GLY A 22 -3.87 2.25 -0.05
C GLY A 22 -5.26 1.69 -0.34
N TYR A 23 -6.28 2.49 -0.07
CA TYR A 23 -7.64 2.31 -0.58
C TYR A 23 -8.39 3.65 -0.55
N TRP A 24 -9.32 3.83 -1.48
CA TRP A 24 -10.38 4.83 -1.38
C TRP A 24 -11.52 4.33 -0.48
N ASP A 25 -11.91 5.16 0.49
CA ASP A 25 -13.02 4.92 1.40
C ASP A 25 -14.29 5.55 0.82
N SER A 26 -15.25 4.71 0.39
CA SER A 26 -16.50 5.18 -0.21
C SER A 26 -17.45 5.84 0.79
N GLU A 27 -17.31 5.58 2.10
CA GLU A 27 -18.14 6.20 3.14
C GLU A 27 -17.70 7.64 3.41
N THR A 28 -16.39 7.86 3.48
CA THR A 28 -15.82 9.18 3.80
C THR A 28 -15.40 9.98 2.58
N GLY A 29 -15.25 9.33 1.43
CA GLY A 29 -14.68 9.90 0.22
C GLY A 29 -13.16 10.06 0.27
N ASP A 30 -12.48 9.62 1.34
CA ASP A 30 -11.05 9.88 1.54
C ASP A 30 -10.16 8.76 0.96
N ILE A 31 -8.89 9.10 0.69
CA ILE A 31 -7.86 8.14 0.31
C ILE A 31 -7.02 7.82 1.55
N VAL A 32 -6.96 6.55 1.93
CA VAL A 32 -6.14 6.06 3.02
C VAL A 32 -4.91 5.37 2.46
N VAL A 33 -3.72 5.82 2.85
CA VAL A 33 -2.44 5.29 2.37
C VAL A 33 -1.64 4.66 3.51
N ALA A 34 -0.98 3.55 3.25
CA ALA A 34 -0.15 2.87 4.24
C ALA A 34 1.08 3.74 4.58
N LEU A 35 1.30 4.03 5.85
CA LEU A 35 2.48 4.79 6.27
C LEU A 35 3.78 4.01 6.00
N GLU A 36 3.73 2.68 6.07
CA GLU A 36 4.91 1.84 5.83
C GLU A 36 5.35 1.85 4.37
N LEU A 37 4.42 1.98 3.41
CA LEU A 37 4.70 2.18 1.99
C LEU A 37 5.58 3.43 1.77
N TYR A 38 5.23 4.55 2.40
CA TYR A 38 6.02 5.78 2.32
C TYR A 38 7.44 5.58 2.89
N LYS A 39 7.55 4.87 4.02
CA LYS A 39 8.84 4.64 4.68
C LYS A 39 9.77 3.74 3.86
N GLU A 40 9.21 2.75 3.15
CA GLU A 40 9.99 1.75 2.42
C GLU A 40 10.32 2.19 0.99
N HIS A 41 9.38 2.85 0.30
CA HIS A 41 9.50 3.16 -1.14
C HIS A 41 9.49 4.66 -1.46
N GLY A 42 9.29 5.52 -0.46
CA GLY A 42 9.33 6.97 -0.61
C GLY A 42 8.07 7.57 -1.22
N SER A 43 8.17 8.81 -1.68
CA SER A 43 7.03 9.62 -2.14
C SER A 43 6.49 9.19 -3.51
N SER A 44 7.32 8.63 -4.39
CA SER A 44 6.87 8.16 -5.72
C SER A 44 5.81 7.09 -5.61
N ALA A 45 6.02 6.12 -4.72
CA ALA A 45 5.07 5.02 -4.52
C ALA A 45 3.76 5.51 -3.87
N ILE A 46 3.80 6.59 -3.08
CA ILE A 46 2.61 7.26 -2.55
C ILE A 46 1.83 7.98 -3.66
N ILE A 47 2.53 8.67 -4.55
CA ILE A 47 1.90 9.35 -5.69
C ILE A 47 1.17 8.32 -6.57
N ASP A 48 1.78 7.17 -6.82
CA ASP A 48 1.17 6.10 -7.63
C ASP A 48 -0.08 5.52 -6.96
N VAL A 49 -0.04 5.28 -5.65
CA VAL A 49 -1.23 4.86 -4.90
C VAL A 49 -2.31 5.92 -4.95
N ILE A 50 -1.99 7.19 -4.73
CA ILE A 50 -2.97 8.28 -4.77
C ILE A 50 -3.61 8.36 -6.16
N LYS A 51 -2.83 8.26 -7.24
CA LYS A 51 -3.36 8.24 -8.61
C LYS A 51 -4.30 7.04 -8.82
N HIS A 52 -3.93 5.86 -8.35
CA HIS A 52 -4.74 4.65 -8.46
C HIS A 52 -6.09 4.80 -7.74
N GLU A 53 -6.07 5.23 -6.47
CA GLU A 53 -7.28 5.40 -5.67
C GLU A 53 -8.14 6.57 -6.16
N LEU A 54 -7.54 7.60 -6.74
CA LEU A 54 -8.25 8.70 -7.40
C LEU A 54 -9.08 8.21 -8.59
N ILE A 55 -8.59 7.23 -9.36
CA ILE A 55 -9.37 6.64 -10.44
C ILE A 55 -10.60 5.94 -9.87
N HIS A 56 -10.44 5.11 -8.82
CA HIS A 56 -11.56 4.44 -8.16
C HIS A 56 -12.60 5.43 -7.64
N SER A 57 -12.16 6.51 -7.00
CA SER A 57 -13.03 7.58 -6.54
C SER A 57 -13.78 8.27 -7.69
N HIS A 58 -13.15 8.41 -8.86
CA HIS A 58 -13.74 9.09 -10.01
C HIS A 58 -14.76 8.24 -10.75
N ILE A 59 -14.44 6.98 -11.03
CA ILE A 59 -15.27 6.12 -11.88
C ILE A 59 -16.35 5.38 -11.08
N GLY A 60 -16.20 5.32 -9.75
CA GLY A 60 -17.01 4.49 -8.86
C GLY A 60 -16.61 3.02 -8.95
N THR A 61 -16.66 2.32 -7.83
CA THR A 61 -16.34 0.88 -7.80
C THR A 61 -17.49 0.08 -8.41
N SER A 62 -17.24 -0.60 -9.53
CA SER A 62 -18.04 -1.76 -9.91
C SER A 62 -17.45 -2.99 -9.22
N GLU A 63 -18.23 -3.67 -8.39
CA GLU A 63 -17.75 -4.84 -7.64
C GLU A 63 -17.29 -5.98 -8.56
N ASP A 64 -17.85 -6.05 -9.77
CA ASP A 64 -17.58 -7.09 -10.75
C ASP A 64 -16.26 -6.89 -11.53
N GLN A 65 -15.83 -5.64 -11.72
CA GLN A 65 -14.63 -5.31 -12.51
C GLN A 65 -13.92 -4.06 -11.98
N PRO A 66 -13.26 -4.15 -10.80
CA PRO A 66 -12.56 -3.01 -10.20
C PRO A 66 -11.46 -2.42 -11.10
N HIS A 67 -10.88 -3.21 -12.01
CA HIS A 67 -9.91 -2.76 -13.01
C HIS A 67 -10.37 -3.04 -14.44
N GLY A 68 -11.67 -2.80 -14.72
CA GLY A 68 -12.26 -2.96 -16.05
C GLY A 68 -11.78 -1.94 -17.09
N PRO A 69 -12.31 -1.98 -18.33
CA PRO A 69 -11.85 -1.14 -19.45
C PRO A 69 -11.85 0.38 -19.16
N ILE A 70 -12.83 0.87 -18.38
CA ILE A 70 -12.91 2.28 -17.99
C ILE A 70 -11.74 2.65 -17.08
N PHE A 71 -11.41 1.79 -16.11
CA PHE A 71 -10.26 2.00 -15.23
C PHE A 71 -8.96 2.05 -16.03
N MET A 72 -8.77 1.11 -16.97
CA MET A 72 -7.58 1.07 -17.84
C MET A 72 -7.41 2.35 -18.64
N THR A 73 -8.51 2.86 -19.20
CA THR A 73 -8.53 4.12 -19.97
C THR A 73 -8.04 5.29 -19.10
N GLU A 74 -8.52 5.37 -17.86
CA GLU A 74 -8.10 6.43 -16.94
C GLU A 74 -6.65 6.27 -16.47
N VAL A 75 -6.18 5.04 -16.25
CA VAL A 75 -4.77 4.74 -15.94
C VAL A 75 -3.84 5.28 -17.02
N GLU A 76 -4.15 5.00 -18.28
CA GLU A 76 -3.38 5.47 -19.44
C GLU A 76 -3.42 7.00 -19.54
N ARG A 77 -4.61 7.60 -19.37
CA ARG A 77 -4.80 9.06 -19.45
C ARG A 77 -3.96 9.81 -18.42
N ILE A 78 -3.80 9.26 -17.21
CA ILE A 78 -3.16 9.97 -16.10
C ILE A 78 -1.74 9.49 -15.78
N GLY A 79 -1.27 8.46 -16.48
CA GLY A 79 0.01 7.81 -16.20
C GLY A 79 0.07 7.27 -14.76
N ALA A 80 -0.96 6.52 -14.36
CA ALA A 80 -0.96 5.79 -13.09
C ALA A 80 -0.37 4.38 -13.26
N SER A 81 -0.04 3.75 -12.13
CA SER A 81 0.31 2.33 -12.10
C SER A 81 -0.94 1.47 -11.99
N LEU A 82 -1.03 0.42 -12.81
CA LEU A 82 -2.17 -0.52 -12.80
C LEU A 82 -2.29 -1.24 -11.46
N HIS A 83 -1.16 -1.59 -10.86
CA HIS A 83 -1.10 -2.30 -9.60
C HIS A 83 -0.44 -1.41 -8.55
N CYS A 84 -1.13 -1.24 -7.42
CA CYS A 84 -0.47 -0.80 -6.21
C CYS A 84 0.40 -1.96 -5.70
N GLU A 85 1.68 -1.70 -5.40
CA GLU A 85 2.55 -2.70 -4.80
C GLU A 85 1.87 -3.29 -3.55
N GLN A 86 1.60 -4.60 -3.59
CA GLN A 86 1.10 -5.31 -2.42
C GLN A 86 2.26 -5.47 -1.44
N PHE A 87 2.11 -4.89 -0.25
CA PHE A 87 3.05 -5.12 0.84
C PHE A 87 2.89 -6.56 1.35
N ALA A 88 3.79 -7.43 0.93
CA ALA A 88 3.96 -8.72 1.58
C ALA A 88 4.45 -8.46 3.00
N VAL A 89 3.57 -8.60 3.98
CA VAL A 89 3.89 -8.60 5.41
C VAL A 89 4.84 -9.78 5.70
N ASN A 90 6.13 -9.61 5.43
CA ASN A 90 7.16 -10.59 5.73
C ASN A 90 8.07 -10.13 6.89
N ARG A 91 7.57 -9.25 7.76
CA ARG A 91 8.29 -8.82 8.97
C ARG A 91 8.35 -9.89 10.08
N ARG A 92 7.69 -11.05 9.95
CA ARG A 92 7.74 -12.12 10.97
C ARG A 92 8.90 -13.12 10.84
N ARG A 93 9.71 -13.11 9.77
CA ARG A 93 10.85 -14.06 9.64
C ARG A 93 12.22 -13.51 10.02
N ARG A 94 12.42 -12.19 10.11
CA ARG A 94 13.75 -11.61 10.42
C ARG A 94 14.11 -11.54 11.91
N SER A 95 13.16 -11.70 12.82
CA SER A 95 13.39 -11.62 14.27
C SER A 95 13.72 -12.97 14.94
N ASN A 96 13.49 -14.11 14.29
CA ASN A 96 13.78 -15.42 14.90
C ASN A 96 15.21 -15.93 14.68
N SER A 97 15.90 -15.47 13.61
CA SER A 97 17.28 -15.90 13.32
C SER A 97 18.33 -15.30 14.25
N ARG A 98 18.06 -14.14 14.89
CA ARG A 98 18.99 -13.51 15.84
C ARG A 98 18.89 -14.07 17.27
N ARG A 99 17.83 -14.80 17.61
CA ARG A 99 17.67 -15.41 18.95
C ARG A 99 18.31 -16.80 19.03
N LEU A 100 18.39 -17.52 17.92
CA LEU A 100 18.99 -18.86 17.86
C LEU A 100 20.53 -18.85 17.78
N SER A 101 21.15 -17.78 17.30
CA SER A 101 22.61 -17.65 17.26
C SER A 101 23.26 -17.38 18.62
N ARG A 102 22.49 -16.84 19.60
CA ARG A 102 22.97 -16.65 20.99
C ARG A 102 22.84 -17.87 21.89
N ILE A 103 22.00 -18.84 21.53
CA ILE A 103 21.80 -20.06 22.32
C ILE A 103 22.88 -21.11 21.97
N ARG A 104 23.36 -21.14 20.72
CA ARG A 104 24.41 -22.07 20.30
C ARG A 104 25.82 -21.71 20.77
N SER A 105 26.11 -20.43 21.03
CA SER A 105 27.44 -20.00 21.50
C SER A 105 27.68 -20.23 23.00
N ARG A 106 26.65 -20.45 23.81
CA ARG A 106 26.80 -20.72 25.25
C ARG A 106 27.00 -22.20 25.63
N ARG A 107 26.73 -23.14 24.71
CA ARG A 107 26.89 -24.59 24.99
C ARG A 107 28.28 -25.15 24.65
N ARG A 108 29.15 -24.40 23.97
CA ARG A 108 30.49 -24.88 23.58
C ARG A 108 31.60 -24.51 24.58
N SER A 109 31.32 -23.69 25.58
CA SER A 109 32.33 -23.17 26.51
C SER A 109 32.33 -23.83 27.89
N ARG A 110 31.56 -24.92 28.08
CA ARG A 110 31.41 -25.62 29.38
C ARG A 110 31.81 -27.10 29.35
N SER A 111 32.59 -27.49 28.34
CA SER A 111 33.18 -28.83 28.27
C SER A 111 34.66 -28.70 27.93
N ARG A 112 35.44 -28.27 28.92
CA ARG A 112 36.86 -28.57 29.10
C ARG A 112 37.17 -28.47 30.57
#